data_AF-A0A7T0JNT0-F1
#
_entry.id   AF-A0A7T0JNT0-F1
#
_cell.length_a   1.000
_cell.length_b   1.000
_cell.length_c   1.000
_cell.angle_alpha   90.00
_cell.angle_beta   90.00
_cell.angle_gamma   90.00
#
_symmetry.space_group_name_H-M   'P 1'
#
loop_
_entity.id
_entity.type
_entity.pdbx_description
1 polymer ?
#
loop_
_entity_poly.entity_id
_entity_poly.type
_entity_poly.pdbx_seq_one_letter_code
_entity_poly.pdbx_strand_id
1 'polypeptide(L)'
;MQTNSLKFPASRSCQVLRLCVVLVTAGVSGGALAALDAVGPVNPVGDYPYWYRDSAGISLELCADPTAVNASAPANLLCRMANNEPSSPNQTETFWTRVDAGLSTRIGSAQLDMALEGDRDVASGENISYGRIHIRIDNPIAGATLKVTHPFGQVSFENVPEGQGAVNVTEKIGIPNALPPADFTGALSSNLGPFLRWADLDGEPVPVLDQLGNEYIGDPNIPHAMTGSPLNTNFFRIEGPVGLGSSNLCADPTLGDDAADLTDCIETELFAGAGRIAKDSDRDLVPDITDNCSRIVNANQRDTDADGFGNACDTDLNNDNVTNLLDARLFKTVFLCRPQANPELNSCDHADFNGDGVVNNLDAGLLKKYFLKPPG
;
A
#
# COMPACT_ATOMS: atom_id res chain seq x y z
N MET A 1 -50.10 -32.68 -51.68
CA MET A 1 -49.25 -32.25 -50.56
C MET A 1 -48.32 -31.16 -51.09
N GLN A 2 -48.72 -29.90 -50.92
CA GLN A 2 -47.90 -28.72 -51.21
C GLN A 2 -47.44 -28.18 -49.85
N THR A 3 -46.14 -27.98 -49.66
CA THR A 3 -45.60 -27.28 -48.50
C THR A 3 -44.79 -26.07 -48.98
N ASN A 4 -45.17 -24.92 -48.43
CA ASN A 4 -44.70 -23.59 -48.76
C ASN A 4 -43.28 -23.32 -48.26
N SER A 5 -42.57 -22.53 -49.04
CA SER A 5 -41.26 -21.92 -48.79
C SER A 5 -41.28 -20.88 -47.67
N LEU A 6 -40.20 -20.79 -46.90
CA LEU A 6 -39.81 -19.60 -46.14
C LEU A 6 -38.33 -19.28 -46.43
N LYS A 7 -38.10 -18.12 -47.04
CA LYS A 7 -36.78 -17.52 -47.30
C LYS A 7 -36.35 -16.69 -46.09
N PHE A 8 -35.12 -16.85 -45.63
CA PHE A 8 -34.46 -15.91 -44.70
C PHE A 8 -33.41 -15.06 -45.45
N PRO A 9 -33.27 -13.75 -45.13
CA PRO A 9 -32.38 -12.84 -45.84
C PRO A 9 -30.92 -12.96 -45.40
N ALA A 10 -30.03 -12.53 -46.30
CA ALA A 10 -28.57 -12.59 -46.20
C ALA A 10 -27.99 -11.95 -44.94
N SER A 11 -27.03 -12.64 -44.33
CA SER A 11 -26.21 -12.16 -43.22
C SER A 11 -25.36 -10.96 -43.65
N ARG A 12 -25.46 -9.85 -42.91
CA ARG A 12 -24.53 -8.72 -43.00
C ARG A 12 -23.15 -9.18 -42.53
N SER A 13 -22.12 -9.01 -43.37
CA SER A 13 -20.72 -9.18 -43.01
C SER A 13 -20.37 -8.31 -41.80
N CYS A 14 -20.00 -8.94 -40.70
CA CYS A 14 -19.28 -8.29 -39.61
C CYS A 14 -17.86 -8.05 -40.12
N GLN A 15 -17.51 -6.80 -40.44
CA GLN A 15 -16.12 -6.42 -40.66
C GLN A 15 -15.38 -6.59 -39.33
N VAL A 16 -14.56 -7.63 -39.24
CA VAL A 16 -13.61 -7.79 -38.16
C VAL A 16 -12.58 -6.67 -38.30
N LEU A 17 -12.69 -5.64 -37.46
CA LEU A 17 -11.63 -4.68 -37.24
C LEU A 17 -10.46 -5.47 -36.64
N ARG A 18 -9.49 -5.84 -37.48
CA ARG A 18 -8.22 -6.43 -37.03
C ARG A 18 -7.45 -5.36 -36.27
N LEU A 19 -7.67 -5.27 -34.96
CA LEU A 19 -6.71 -4.66 -34.06
C LEU A 19 -5.50 -5.62 -34.07
N CYS A 20 -4.46 -5.29 -34.83
CA CYS A 20 -3.17 -5.95 -34.68
C CYS A 20 -2.63 -5.56 -33.31
N VAL A 21 -2.94 -6.36 -32.28
CA VAL A 21 -2.19 -6.33 -31.03
C VAL A 21 -0.83 -6.94 -31.37
N VAL A 22 0.16 -6.10 -31.65
CA VAL A 22 1.56 -6.54 -31.63
C VAL A 22 1.81 -7.02 -30.20
N LEU A 23 2.07 -8.32 -30.05
CA LEU A 23 2.35 -8.91 -28.75
C LEU A 23 3.74 -8.39 -28.31
N VAL A 24 3.76 -7.34 -27.50
CA VAL A 24 4.99 -6.94 -26.80
C VAL A 24 5.26 -8.01 -25.75
N THR A 25 6.34 -8.77 -25.93
CA THR A 25 6.78 -9.73 -24.92
C THR A 25 7.52 -8.97 -23.83
N ALA A 26 6.97 -9.02 -22.62
CA ALA A 26 7.60 -8.49 -21.42
C ALA A 26 8.31 -9.61 -20.67
N GLY A 27 9.61 -9.44 -20.41
CA GLY A 27 10.38 -10.32 -19.52
C GLY A 27 10.66 -9.60 -18.21
N VAL A 28 10.18 -10.14 -17.09
CA VAL A 28 10.47 -9.64 -15.75
C VAL A 28 11.63 -10.44 -15.16
N SER A 29 12.68 -9.76 -14.71
CA SER A 29 13.79 -10.37 -13.98
C SER A 29 13.99 -9.67 -12.65
N GLY A 30 13.51 -10.30 -11.58
CA GLY A 30 13.64 -9.85 -10.20
C GLY A 30 13.07 -10.93 -9.28
N GLY A 31 13.80 -11.30 -8.24
CA GLY A 31 13.29 -12.24 -7.24
C GLY A 31 12.14 -11.59 -6.48
N ALA A 32 11.03 -12.31 -6.31
CA ALA A 32 9.93 -11.90 -5.44
C ALA A 32 10.43 -11.87 -3.98
N LEU A 33 10.98 -10.74 -3.56
CA LEU A 33 10.99 -10.41 -2.14
C LEU A 33 9.57 -9.95 -1.85
N ALA A 34 8.80 -10.77 -1.12
CA ALA A 34 7.53 -10.32 -0.57
C ALA A 34 7.80 -9.03 0.21
N ALA A 35 7.26 -7.93 -0.30
CA ALA A 35 7.71 -6.60 0.09
C ALA A 35 6.82 -5.99 1.17
N LEU A 36 5.56 -6.45 1.20
CA LEU A 36 4.61 -6.28 2.27
C LEU A 36 4.65 -7.47 3.23
N ASP A 37 4.47 -7.20 4.51
CA ASP A 37 4.60 -8.19 5.59
C ASP A 37 3.25 -8.51 6.26
N ALA A 38 2.39 -7.51 6.44
CA ALA A 38 1.12 -7.70 7.13
C ALA A 38 0.00 -6.78 6.62
N VAL A 39 -1.23 -7.19 6.90
CA VAL A 39 -2.46 -6.43 6.65
C VAL A 39 -3.25 -6.34 7.95
N GLY A 40 -3.78 -5.15 8.23
CA GLY A 40 -4.59 -4.89 9.42
C GLY A 40 -6.01 -5.45 9.34
N PRO A 41 -6.79 -5.34 10.43
CA PRO A 41 -8.19 -5.74 10.43
C PRO A 41 -9.01 -4.92 9.43
N VAL A 42 -10.12 -5.51 8.97
CA VAL A 42 -11.06 -4.86 8.05
C VAL A 42 -11.88 -3.80 8.80
N ASN A 43 -11.95 -2.59 8.26
CA ASN A 43 -12.79 -1.52 8.79
C ASN A 43 -14.28 -1.86 8.58
N PRO A 44 -15.11 -1.86 9.63
CA PRO A 44 -16.52 -2.25 9.58
C PRO A 44 -17.44 -1.30 8.78
N VAL A 45 -16.96 -0.10 8.42
CA VAL A 45 -17.72 0.91 7.66
C VAL A 45 -17.28 0.97 6.19
N GLY A 46 -16.08 0.47 5.87
CA GLY A 46 -15.42 0.73 4.58
C GLY A 46 -15.04 -0.51 3.78
N ASP A 47 -15.21 -1.72 4.32
CA ASP A 47 -14.90 -2.99 3.64
C ASP A 47 -13.46 -3.03 3.08
N TYR A 48 -12.51 -2.34 3.71
CA TYR A 48 -11.07 -2.37 3.40
C TYR A 48 -10.26 -2.45 4.70
N PRO A 49 -9.04 -3.02 4.68
CA PRO A 49 -8.19 -3.05 5.86
C PRO A 49 -7.75 -1.65 6.27
N TYR A 50 -7.64 -1.43 7.59
CA TYR A 50 -7.18 -0.14 8.12
C TYR A 50 -5.79 0.24 7.61
N TRP A 51 -4.89 -0.73 7.48
CA TRP A 51 -3.51 -0.52 7.09
C TRP A 51 -2.89 -1.73 6.39
N TYR A 52 -1.82 -1.46 5.65
CA TYR A 52 -0.84 -2.44 5.19
C TYR A 52 0.53 -2.09 5.76
N ARG A 53 1.31 -3.11 6.14
CA ARG A 53 2.66 -2.96 6.67
C ARG A 53 3.67 -3.55 5.70
N ASP A 54 4.77 -2.82 5.50
CA ASP A 54 5.90 -3.31 4.72
C ASP A 54 6.90 -4.13 5.56
N SER A 55 7.87 -4.73 4.87
CA SER A 55 8.96 -5.48 5.49
C SER A 55 9.93 -4.63 6.33
N ALA A 56 9.86 -3.30 6.25
CA ALA A 56 10.61 -2.37 7.10
C ALA A 56 9.85 -2.00 8.39
N GLY A 57 8.64 -2.52 8.58
CA GLY A 57 7.80 -2.25 9.74
C GLY A 57 7.00 -0.94 9.65
N ILE A 58 6.98 -0.29 8.48
CA ILE A 58 6.16 0.91 8.26
C ILE A 58 4.77 0.47 7.83
N SER A 59 3.76 0.97 8.53
CA SER A 59 2.37 0.79 8.17
C SER A 59 1.84 2.03 7.48
N LEU A 60 1.15 1.86 6.35
CA LEU A 60 0.35 2.92 5.74
C LEU A 60 -1.11 2.64 5.98
N GLU A 61 -1.85 3.67 6.40
CA GLU A 61 -3.30 3.62 6.47
C GLU A 61 -3.93 4.09 5.16
N LEU A 62 -5.22 3.82 4.99
CA LEU A 62 -5.95 4.26 3.81
C LEU A 62 -5.87 5.80 3.69
N CYS A 63 -5.34 6.30 2.58
CA CYS A 63 -5.22 7.73 2.35
C CYS A 63 -6.56 8.31 1.89
N ALA A 64 -7.49 8.42 2.84
CA ALA A 64 -8.90 8.73 2.55
C ALA A 64 -9.33 10.15 2.96
N ASP A 65 -8.51 10.91 3.70
CA ASP A 65 -8.87 12.26 4.13
C ASP A 65 -8.70 13.27 2.96
N PRO A 66 -9.81 13.78 2.38
CA PRO A 66 -9.74 14.71 1.26
C PRO A 66 -9.36 16.14 1.69
N THR A 67 -9.21 16.39 2.99
CA THR A 67 -8.90 17.69 3.58
C THR A 67 -7.48 17.78 4.12
N ALA A 68 -6.74 16.66 4.15
CA ALA A 68 -5.34 16.63 4.53
C ALA A 68 -4.49 17.48 3.58
N VAL A 69 -3.92 18.56 4.11
CA VAL A 69 -3.05 19.49 3.37
C VAL A 69 -1.68 19.61 4.02
N ASN A 70 -0.65 19.81 3.20
CA ASN A 70 0.73 19.96 3.65
C ASN A 70 0.88 21.12 4.65
N ALA A 71 1.58 20.87 5.76
CA ALA A 71 1.92 21.85 6.79
C ALA A 71 2.62 23.09 6.22
N SER A 72 3.57 22.87 5.31
CA SER A 72 4.42 23.91 4.70
C SER A 72 3.84 24.47 3.40
N ALA A 73 2.84 23.81 2.82
CA ALA A 73 2.17 24.23 1.59
C ALA A 73 0.66 23.95 1.65
N PRO A 74 -0.15 24.78 2.34
CA PRO A 74 -1.56 24.48 2.63
C PRO A 74 -2.50 24.34 1.43
N ALA A 75 -2.02 24.63 0.21
CA ALA A 75 -2.76 24.39 -1.03
C ALA A 75 -2.59 22.96 -1.58
N ASN A 76 -1.60 22.22 -1.07
CA ASN A 76 -1.23 20.90 -1.55
C ASN A 76 -1.98 19.83 -0.76
N LEU A 77 -2.85 19.08 -1.45
CA LEU A 77 -3.57 17.94 -0.87
C LEU A 77 -2.64 16.72 -0.81
N LEU A 78 -2.61 16.03 0.34
CA LEU A 78 -1.68 14.92 0.58
C LEU A 78 -2.25 13.53 0.26
N CYS A 79 -3.58 13.37 0.24
CA CYS A 79 -4.26 12.12 -0.16
C CYS A 79 -4.91 12.20 -1.54
N ARG A 80 -4.39 13.05 -2.43
CA ARG A 80 -4.88 13.19 -3.79
C ARG A 80 -3.74 13.56 -4.74
N MET A 81 -3.62 12.81 -5.83
CA MET A 81 -2.66 13.13 -6.89
C MET A 81 -3.01 14.45 -7.60
N ALA A 82 -1.99 15.25 -7.93
CA ALA A 82 -2.16 16.60 -8.50
C ALA A 82 -2.67 16.58 -9.95
N ASN A 83 -2.16 15.62 -10.72
CA ASN A 83 -2.75 15.15 -11.96
C ASN A 83 -3.97 14.32 -11.60
N ASN A 84 -5.14 14.98 -11.56
CA ASN A 84 -6.42 14.28 -11.61
C ASN A 84 -6.32 13.20 -12.69
N GLU A 85 -6.25 11.93 -12.27
CA GLU A 85 -6.88 10.87 -13.04
C GLU A 85 -8.22 11.44 -13.49
N PRO A 86 -8.60 11.34 -14.77
CA PRO A 86 -9.96 11.62 -15.15
C PRO A 86 -10.76 10.78 -14.18
N SER A 87 -11.53 11.45 -13.32
CA SER A 87 -12.51 10.78 -12.50
C SER A 87 -13.24 9.86 -13.45
N SER A 88 -12.98 8.56 -13.38
CA SER A 88 -13.96 7.59 -13.82
C SER A 88 -15.22 8.10 -13.12
N PRO A 89 -16.29 8.44 -13.85
CA PRO A 89 -17.45 9.08 -13.26
C PRO A 89 -18.10 8.24 -12.14
N ASN A 90 -17.61 7.03 -11.91
CA ASN A 90 -17.76 6.25 -10.70
C ASN A 90 -16.43 6.22 -9.91
N GLN A 91 -16.23 7.16 -8.98
CA GLN A 91 -15.10 7.09 -8.04
C GLN A 91 -15.28 5.87 -7.11
N THR A 92 -14.47 4.83 -7.30
CA THR A 92 -14.36 3.69 -6.38
C THR A 92 -12.93 3.36 -5.95
N GLU A 93 -11.92 4.01 -6.54
CA GLU A 93 -10.51 3.67 -6.29
C GLU A 93 -9.98 4.40 -5.05
N THR A 94 -9.54 3.62 -4.06
CA THR A 94 -8.89 4.09 -2.84
C THR A 94 -7.47 3.55 -2.77
N PHE A 95 -6.56 4.16 -2.01
CA PHE A 95 -5.18 3.70 -1.96
C PHE A 95 -4.52 3.91 -0.60
N TRP A 96 -3.59 3.02 -0.27
CA TRP A 96 -2.69 3.16 0.88
C TRP A 96 -1.42 3.90 0.48
N THR A 97 -0.94 3.65 -0.75
CA THR A 97 0.16 4.40 -1.37
C THR A 97 -0.05 4.53 -2.87
N ARG A 98 0.35 5.68 -3.42
CA ARG A 98 0.53 5.91 -4.86
C ARG A 98 1.79 6.73 -5.08
N VAL A 99 2.62 6.30 -6.02
CA VAL A 99 3.88 6.95 -6.41
C VAL A 99 3.98 6.96 -7.92
N ASP A 100 3.97 8.16 -8.49
CA ASP A 100 3.99 8.39 -9.94
C ASP A 100 5.31 9.06 -10.35
N ALA A 101 5.87 8.66 -11.48
CA ALA A 101 7.00 9.33 -12.13
C ALA A 101 6.73 9.55 -13.62
N GLY A 102 7.24 10.66 -14.13
CA GLY A 102 7.10 11.06 -15.52
C GLY A 102 8.44 11.41 -16.15
N LEU A 103 8.62 11.01 -17.40
CA LEU A 103 9.76 11.35 -18.24
C LEU A 103 9.26 11.98 -19.54
N SER A 104 9.98 12.99 -20.02
CA SER A 104 9.76 13.48 -21.39
C SER A 104 10.52 12.60 -22.38
N THR A 105 9.92 12.31 -23.54
CA THR A 105 10.61 11.72 -24.69
C THR A 105 10.63 12.74 -25.83
N ARG A 106 11.37 12.49 -26.93
CA ARG A 106 11.47 13.46 -28.05
C ARG A 106 10.12 13.91 -28.62
N ILE A 107 9.15 13.00 -28.69
CA ILE A 107 7.83 13.23 -29.31
C ILE A 107 6.68 12.72 -28.42
N GLY A 108 6.89 12.61 -27.11
CA GLY A 108 5.90 12.05 -26.19
C GLY A 108 6.33 12.09 -24.72
N SER A 109 5.81 11.15 -23.95
CA SER A 109 6.10 10.99 -22.52
C SER A 109 6.23 9.50 -22.16
N ALA A 110 6.90 9.23 -21.05
CA ALA A 110 6.79 7.96 -20.37
C ALA A 110 6.31 8.17 -18.94
N GLN A 111 5.49 7.26 -18.45
CA GLN A 111 4.88 7.31 -17.12
C GLN A 111 5.06 5.96 -16.42
N LEU A 112 5.32 6.05 -15.13
CA LEU A 112 5.32 4.94 -14.19
C LEU A 112 4.33 5.29 -13.07
N ASP A 113 3.34 4.43 -12.85
CA ASP A 113 2.39 4.55 -11.72
C ASP A 113 2.50 3.30 -10.86
N MET A 114 2.86 3.47 -9.59
CA MET A 114 2.98 2.39 -8.61
C MET A 114 1.99 2.64 -7.48
N ALA A 115 1.11 1.69 -7.18
CA ALA A 115 0.08 1.92 -6.16
C ALA A 115 -0.33 0.64 -5.44
N LEU A 116 -0.54 0.74 -4.13
CA LEU A 116 -1.28 -0.25 -3.36
C LEU A 116 -2.70 0.30 -3.20
N GLU A 117 -3.65 -0.32 -3.87
CA GLU A 117 -4.97 0.26 -4.10
C GLU A 117 -6.10 -0.74 -3.84
N GLY A 118 -7.27 -0.17 -3.56
CA GLY A 118 -8.53 -0.87 -3.41
C GLY A 118 -9.48 -0.47 -4.54
N ASP A 119 -10.16 -1.44 -5.13
CA ASP A 119 -11.24 -1.22 -6.07
C ASP A 119 -12.43 -2.14 -5.76
N ARG A 120 -13.60 -1.78 -6.26
CA ARG A 120 -14.79 -2.60 -6.17
C ARG A 120 -14.91 -3.47 -7.42
N ASP A 121 -14.78 -4.78 -7.24
CA ASP A 121 -15.02 -5.73 -8.32
C ASP A 121 -16.47 -5.61 -8.80
N VAL A 122 -16.65 -5.29 -10.07
CA VAL A 122 -17.96 -5.02 -10.66
C VAL A 122 -18.79 -6.31 -10.82
N ALA A 123 -18.14 -7.46 -10.93
CA ALA A 123 -18.78 -8.75 -11.19
C ALA A 123 -19.25 -9.43 -9.89
N SER A 124 -18.44 -9.41 -8.83
CA SER A 124 -18.82 -9.91 -7.51
C SER A 124 -19.50 -8.84 -6.65
N GLY A 125 -19.23 -7.56 -6.90
CA GLY A 125 -19.68 -6.45 -6.06
C GLY A 125 -18.86 -6.28 -4.78
N GLU A 126 -17.74 -7.00 -4.65
CA GLU A 126 -16.88 -7.05 -3.46
C GLU A 126 -15.70 -6.07 -3.58
N ASN A 127 -15.17 -5.66 -2.44
CA ASN A 127 -13.96 -4.85 -2.38
C ASN A 127 -12.72 -5.75 -2.46
N ILE A 128 -11.78 -5.38 -3.31
CA ILE A 128 -10.50 -6.07 -3.49
C ILE A 128 -9.37 -5.07 -3.33
N SER A 129 -8.21 -5.53 -2.86
CA SER A 129 -6.99 -4.72 -2.85
C SER A 129 -5.87 -5.42 -3.57
N TYR A 130 -5.02 -4.65 -4.24
CA TYR A 130 -3.92 -5.19 -5.02
C TYR A 130 -2.81 -4.15 -5.17
N GLY A 131 -1.59 -4.65 -5.36
CA GLY A 131 -0.49 -3.83 -5.85
C GLY A 131 -0.55 -3.71 -7.36
N ARG A 132 -0.34 -2.48 -7.88
CA ARG A 132 -0.26 -2.13 -9.29
C ARG A 132 1.11 -1.53 -9.61
N ILE A 133 1.72 -1.99 -10.70
CA ILE A 133 2.81 -1.29 -11.39
C ILE A 133 2.36 -1.10 -12.84
N HIS A 134 2.23 0.15 -13.25
CA HIS A 134 1.82 0.54 -14.59
C HIS A 134 2.96 1.27 -15.29
N ILE A 135 3.28 0.86 -16.52
CA ILE A 135 4.29 1.51 -17.36
C ILE A 135 3.65 1.87 -18.69
N ARG A 136 3.75 3.15 -19.04
CA ARG A 136 3.28 3.70 -20.30
C ARG A 136 4.41 4.44 -20.99
N ILE A 137 4.66 4.16 -22.27
CA ILE A 137 5.66 4.85 -23.09
C ILE A 137 5.03 5.27 -24.41
N ASP A 138 5.05 6.57 -24.69
CA ASP A 138 4.56 7.16 -25.93
C ASP A 138 5.64 7.27 -26.99
N ASN A 139 5.26 6.90 -28.20
CA ASN A 139 6.01 7.11 -29.42
C ASN A 139 7.48 6.62 -29.34
N PRO A 140 7.76 5.41 -28.83
CA PRO A 140 9.10 4.86 -28.88
C PRO A 140 9.50 4.55 -30.34
N ILE A 141 10.80 4.33 -30.57
CA ILE A 141 11.28 3.94 -31.90
C ILE A 141 10.76 2.54 -32.23
N ALA A 142 10.04 2.39 -33.34
CA ALA A 142 9.51 1.11 -33.78
C ALA A 142 10.61 0.04 -33.92
N GLY A 143 10.37 -1.15 -33.38
CA GLY A 143 11.31 -2.27 -33.38
C GLY A 143 12.42 -2.17 -32.32
N ALA A 144 12.43 -1.11 -31.50
CA ALA A 144 13.39 -0.99 -30.41
C ALA A 144 13.19 -2.07 -29.34
N THR A 145 14.28 -2.37 -28.63
CA THR A 145 14.23 -3.07 -27.35
C THR A 145 14.45 -2.03 -26.26
N LEU A 146 13.52 -1.97 -25.31
CA LEU A 146 13.55 -1.05 -24.17
C LEU A 146 13.72 -1.85 -22.89
N LYS A 147 14.59 -1.39 -22.00
CA LYS A 147 14.77 -1.95 -20.66
C LYS A 147 14.38 -0.89 -19.65
N VAL A 148 13.33 -1.17 -18.89
CA VAL A 148 12.78 -0.26 -17.89
C VAL A 148 13.18 -0.74 -16.52
N THR A 149 13.83 0.15 -15.77
CA THR A 149 14.19 -0.08 -14.36
C THR A 149 13.40 0.88 -13.49
N HIS A 150 12.79 0.36 -12.43
CA HIS A 150 12.01 1.12 -11.45
C HIS A 150 12.36 0.65 -10.03
N PRO A 151 11.84 1.30 -8.96
CA PRO A 151 12.20 0.97 -7.58
C PRO A 151 12.00 -0.46 -7.11
N PHE A 152 11.15 -1.22 -7.79
CA PHE A 152 10.78 -2.58 -7.38
C PHE A 152 11.18 -3.66 -8.38
N GLY A 153 11.84 -3.29 -9.49
CA GLY A 153 12.19 -4.30 -10.48
C GLY A 153 12.63 -3.73 -11.81
N GLN A 154 12.72 -4.65 -12.76
CA GLN A 154 13.12 -4.38 -14.12
C GLN A 154 12.29 -5.22 -15.09
N VAL A 155 11.90 -4.59 -16.20
CA VAL A 155 11.16 -5.23 -17.28
C VAL A 155 11.76 -4.84 -18.63
N SER A 156 11.90 -5.82 -19.51
CA SER A 156 12.35 -5.61 -20.89
C SER A 156 11.18 -5.75 -21.87
N PHE A 157 11.05 -4.81 -22.79
CA PHE A 157 10.09 -4.81 -23.89
C PHE A 157 10.84 -4.97 -25.21
N GLU A 158 10.59 -6.05 -25.92
CA GLU A 158 11.20 -6.31 -27.22
C GLU A 158 10.27 -5.91 -28.38
N ASN A 159 10.86 -5.45 -29.48
CA ASN A 159 10.16 -5.13 -30.73
C ASN A 159 8.97 -4.17 -30.55
N VAL A 160 9.15 -3.09 -29.78
CA VAL A 160 8.06 -2.17 -29.44
C VAL A 160 7.46 -1.50 -30.68
N PRO A 161 6.13 -1.30 -30.75
CA PRO A 161 5.50 -0.56 -31.84
C PRO A 161 5.76 0.95 -31.71
N GLU A 162 5.57 1.73 -32.78
CA GLU A 162 5.47 3.20 -32.66
C GLU A 162 4.05 3.63 -32.25
N GLY A 163 3.91 4.87 -31.79
CA GLY A 163 2.63 5.50 -31.50
C GLY A 163 2.36 5.79 -30.02
N GLN A 164 1.29 6.53 -29.76
CA GLN A 164 0.89 6.91 -28.41
C GLN A 164 0.43 5.68 -27.61
N GLY A 165 0.96 5.49 -26.40
CA GLY A 165 0.70 4.33 -25.56
C GLY A 165 1.19 3.02 -26.17
N ALA A 166 2.23 3.07 -27.01
CA ALA A 166 2.79 1.89 -27.67
C ALA A 166 3.29 0.83 -26.68
N VAL A 167 3.89 1.27 -25.57
CA VAL A 167 4.02 0.44 -24.37
C VAL A 167 2.96 0.91 -23.39
N ASN A 168 2.12 -0.02 -22.94
CA ASN A 168 1.04 0.24 -21.99
C ASN A 168 0.75 -1.06 -21.26
N VAL A 169 1.51 -1.32 -20.19
CA VAL A 169 1.51 -2.60 -19.47
C VAL A 169 1.20 -2.35 -18.02
N THR A 170 0.31 -3.18 -17.47
CA THR A 170 -0.06 -3.15 -16.06
C THR A 170 0.19 -4.52 -15.45
N GLU A 171 1.04 -4.56 -14.43
CA GLU A 171 1.13 -5.69 -13.50
C GLU A 171 0.17 -5.42 -12.33
N LYS A 172 -0.73 -6.36 -12.06
CA LYS A 172 -1.59 -6.36 -10.87
C LYS A 172 -1.37 -7.65 -10.10
N ILE A 173 -0.91 -7.54 -8.86
CA ILE A 173 -0.73 -8.68 -7.96
C ILE A 173 -1.51 -8.39 -6.69
N GLY A 174 -2.42 -9.30 -6.31
CA GLY A 174 -3.25 -9.06 -5.14
C GLY A 174 -4.48 -9.93 -4.97
N ILE A 175 -4.73 -10.90 -5.87
CA ILE A 175 -6.04 -11.55 -5.99
C ILE A 175 -5.97 -13.01 -5.55
N PRO A 176 -6.47 -13.38 -4.34
CA PRO A 176 -7.01 -14.69 -4.06
C PRO A 176 -8.54 -14.62 -4.22
N ASN A 177 -9.17 -15.68 -4.71
CA ASN A 177 -10.63 -15.79 -4.78
C ASN A 177 -11.22 -15.61 -3.37
N ALA A 178 -11.76 -14.43 -3.06
CA ALA A 178 -12.41 -14.20 -1.79
C ALA A 178 -13.77 -14.91 -1.79
N LEU A 179 -13.83 -16.07 -1.13
CA LEU A 179 -15.09 -16.50 -0.54
C LEU A 179 -15.19 -15.78 0.82
N PRO A 180 -16.37 -15.26 1.20
CA PRO A 180 -16.54 -14.53 2.44
C PRO A 180 -16.00 -15.26 3.68
N PRO A 181 -15.34 -14.55 4.62
CA PRO A 181 -15.09 -13.10 4.68
C PRO A 181 -14.04 -12.60 3.68
N ALA A 182 -14.07 -11.32 3.33
CA ALA A 182 -13.15 -10.71 2.36
C ALA A 182 -11.69 -10.89 2.81
N ASP A 183 -10.89 -11.55 1.97
CA ASP A 183 -9.48 -11.83 2.20
C ASP A 183 -8.60 -10.82 1.45
N PHE A 184 -7.97 -9.93 2.21
CA PHE A 184 -7.08 -8.89 1.69
C PHE A 184 -5.60 -9.31 1.66
N THR A 185 -5.27 -10.53 2.10
CA THR A 185 -3.88 -10.99 2.18
C THR A 185 -3.21 -11.16 0.83
N GLY A 186 -3.96 -11.27 -0.28
CA GLY A 186 -3.34 -11.42 -1.59
C GLY A 186 -2.47 -10.25 -2.01
N ALA A 187 -2.81 -9.02 -1.58
CA ALA A 187 -1.97 -7.85 -1.82
C ALA A 187 -0.56 -7.99 -1.24
N LEU A 188 -0.38 -8.82 -0.20
CA LEU A 188 0.93 -9.12 0.40
C LEU A 188 1.88 -9.83 -0.56
N SER A 189 1.36 -10.50 -1.59
CA SER A 189 2.18 -11.12 -2.63
C SER A 189 2.68 -10.13 -3.68
N SER A 190 2.27 -8.85 -3.60
CA SER A 190 2.74 -7.83 -4.55
C SER A 190 4.21 -7.45 -4.32
N ASN A 191 4.85 -6.98 -5.38
CA ASN A 191 6.23 -6.52 -5.35
C ASN A 191 6.35 -5.04 -4.93
N LEU A 192 5.34 -4.47 -4.28
CA LEU A 192 5.31 -3.05 -3.88
C LEU A 192 5.77 -2.89 -2.43
N GLY A 193 7.08 -2.78 -2.23
CA GLY A 193 7.64 -2.44 -0.94
C GLY A 193 9.17 -2.60 -0.87
N PRO A 194 9.82 -2.15 0.22
CA PRO A 194 9.28 -1.26 1.25
C PRO A 194 8.68 0.03 0.67
N PHE A 195 7.80 0.69 1.42
CA PHE A 195 7.14 1.89 0.95
C PHE A 195 8.17 2.98 0.69
N LEU A 196 8.17 3.53 -0.53
CA LEU A 196 9.05 4.65 -0.88
C LEU A 196 8.68 5.89 -0.07
N ARG A 197 9.69 6.65 0.34
CA ARG A 197 9.52 7.90 1.10
C ARG A 197 10.36 8.99 0.46
N TRP A 198 9.89 10.24 0.52
CA TRP A 198 10.69 11.41 0.18
C TRP A 198 12.03 11.38 0.90
N ALA A 199 13.08 11.74 0.18
CA ALA A 199 14.45 11.71 0.67
C ALA A 199 15.12 13.08 0.52
N ASP A 200 16.05 13.39 1.41
CA ASP A 200 16.95 14.52 1.24
C ASP A 200 18.07 14.20 0.25
N LEU A 201 19.00 15.14 0.09
CA LEU A 201 20.15 15.00 -0.82
C LEU A 201 21.13 13.90 -0.40
N ASP A 202 21.10 13.46 0.86
CA ASP A 202 21.93 12.38 1.38
C ASP A 202 21.20 11.02 1.26
N GLY A 203 19.96 11.01 0.77
CA GLY A 203 19.14 9.80 0.61
C GLY A 203 18.39 9.39 1.86
N GLU A 204 18.34 10.24 2.89
CA GLU A 204 17.66 9.96 4.16
C GLU A 204 16.17 10.35 4.10
N PRO A 205 15.26 9.54 4.65
CA PRO A 205 13.83 9.85 4.61
C PRO A 205 13.48 11.16 5.33
N VAL A 206 12.71 12.02 4.65
CA VAL A 206 12.23 13.30 5.18
C VAL A 206 10.72 13.21 5.47
N PRO A 207 10.28 13.52 6.70
CA PRO A 207 8.86 13.47 7.03
C PRO A 207 8.11 14.60 6.34
N VAL A 208 7.01 14.27 5.65
CA VAL A 208 6.00 15.23 5.18
C VAL A 208 4.86 15.22 6.18
N LEU A 209 4.48 16.40 6.69
CA LEU A 209 3.44 16.53 7.71
C LEU A 209 2.22 17.29 7.17
N ASP A 210 1.03 16.93 7.65
CA ASP A 210 -0.15 17.78 7.52
C ASP A 210 -0.23 18.85 8.63
N GLN A 211 -1.30 19.67 8.60
CA GLN A 211 -1.56 20.71 9.60
C GLN A 211 -1.83 20.18 11.03
N LEU A 212 -2.09 18.88 11.18
CA LEU A 212 -2.32 18.20 12.46
C LEU A 212 -1.09 17.45 12.96
N GLY A 213 -0.01 17.40 12.17
CA GLY A 213 1.21 16.66 12.48
C GLY A 213 1.17 15.17 12.12
N ASN A 214 0.19 14.73 11.32
CA ASN A 214 0.21 13.39 10.75
C ASN A 214 1.28 13.29 9.67
N GLU A 215 1.94 12.14 9.57
CA GLU A 215 3.06 11.91 8.65
C GLU A 215 2.62 11.22 7.35
N TYR A 216 3.28 11.59 6.25
CA TYR A 216 3.03 11.10 4.91
C TYR A 216 4.35 10.70 4.24
N ILE A 217 4.26 9.79 3.27
CA ILE A 217 5.43 9.35 2.49
C ILE A 217 5.99 10.45 1.56
N GLY A 218 5.20 11.48 1.26
CA GLY A 218 5.53 12.55 0.33
C GLY A 218 4.39 13.55 0.14
N ASP A 219 4.62 14.56 -0.71
CA ASP A 219 3.58 15.46 -1.23
C ASP A 219 3.36 15.18 -2.73
N PRO A 220 2.17 14.74 -3.14
CA PRO A 220 1.91 14.37 -4.53
C PRO A 220 1.84 15.56 -5.50
N ASN A 221 1.95 16.80 -5.01
CA ASN A 221 1.94 18.01 -5.83
C ASN A 221 3.35 18.49 -6.17
N ILE A 222 4.38 17.89 -5.60
CA ILE A 222 5.77 18.28 -5.77
C ILE A 222 6.60 17.04 -6.11
N PRO A 223 7.03 16.85 -7.36
CA PRO A 223 8.00 15.80 -7.67
C PRO A 223 9.27 15.96 -6.83
N HIS A 224 9.69 14.90 -6.16
CA HIS A 224 10.84 14.89 -5.25
C HIS A 224 11.59 13.57 -5.30
N ALA A 225 12.87 13.57 -4.92
CA ALA A 225 13.64 12.35 -4.76
C ALA A 225 12.99 11.44 -3.72
N MET A 226 12.97 10.13 -3.97
CA MET A 226 12.46 9.13 -3.03
C MET A 226 13.51 8.06 -2.74
N THR A 227 13.43 7.45 -1.56
CA THR A 227 14.27 6.34 -1.10
C THR A 227 13.41 5.18 -0.61
N GLY A 228 14.02 4.02 -0.36
CA GLY A 228 13.35 2.83 0.16
C GLY A 228 13.27 1.64 -0.81
N SER A 229 13.78 1.77 -2.04
CA SER A 229 13.87 0.64 -2.98
C SER A 229 14.66 -0.53 -2.36
N PRO A 230 14.15 -1.77 -2.38
CA PRO A 230 14.90 -2.94 -1.93
C PRO A 230 16.04 -3.31 -2.89
N LEU A 231 16.06 -2.74 -4.10
CA LEU A 231 17.03 -3.02 -5.15
C LEU A 231 18.06 -1.89 -5.31
N ASN A 232 17.98 -0.85 -4.46
CA ASN A 232 18.76 0.38 -4.61
C ASN A 232 18.54 1.05 -5.98
N THR A 233 17.33 0.94 -6.53
CA THR A 233 16.91 1.55 -7.81
C THR A 233 15.90 2.66 -7.56
N ASN A 234 16.25 3.65 -6.76
CA ASN A 234 15.42 4.81 -6.38
C ASN A 234 15.10 5.79 -7.53
N PHE A 235 14.93 5.28 -8.76
CA PHE A 235 14.75 6.04 -9.98
C PHE A 235 13.84 5.27 -10.95
N PHE A 236 13.25 5.99 -11.89
CA PHE A 236 12.60 5.44 -13.07
C PHE A 236 13.50 5.69 -14.28
N ARG A 237 13.96 4.61 -14.92
CA ARG A 237 14.91 4.66 -16.05
C ARG A 237 14.41 3.83 -17.23
N ILE A 238 14.63 4.35 -18.43
CA ILE A 238 14.38 3.65 -19.69
C ILE A 238 15.67 3.63 -20.50
N GLU A 239 16.21 2.44 -20.71
CA GLU A 239 17.37 2.16 -21.55
C GLU A 239 16.92 1.68 -22.93
N GLY A 240 17.56 2.19 -23.99
CA GLY A 240 17.26 1.84 -25.39
C GLY A 240 16.72 3.02 -26.20
N PRO A 241 16.53 2.84 -27.52
CA PRO A 241 16.13 3.92 -28.43
C PRO A 241 14.72 4.45 -28.17
N VAL A 242 14.58 5.33 -27.18
CA VAL A 242 13.34 6.08 -26.91
C VAL A 242 13.18 7.31 -27.81
N GLY A 243 14.22 7.61 -28.62
CA GLY A 243 14.31 8.80 -29.45
C GLY A 243 14.74 10.00 -28.61
N LEU A 244 15.98 10.45 -28.80
CA LEU A 244 16.54 11.52 -27.99
C LEU A 244 16.11 12.92 -28.44
N GLY A 245 15.84 13.70 -27.41
CA GLY A 245 15.27 15.05 -27.38
C GLY A 245 14.76 15.40 -25.98
N SER A 246 15.08 14.57 -24.97
CA SER A 246 14.66 14.73 -23.58
C SER A 246 15.74 15.49 -22.80
N SER A 247 15.31 16.31 -21.83
CA SER A 247 16.20 16.88 -20.83
C SER A 247 16.58 15.90 -19.72
N ASN A 248 15.96 14.72 -19.69
CA ASN A 248 16.12 13.69 -18.64
C ASN A 248 17.18 12.64 -18.99
N LEU A 249 18.31 13.04 -19.58
CA LEU A 249 19.39 12.09 -19.90
C LEU A 249 19.94 11.44 -18.62
N CYS A 250 20.33 10.18 -18.71
CA CYS A 250 20.96 9.49 -17.60
C CYS A 250 22.27 10.14 -17.14
N ALA A 251 22.53 10.01 -15.84
CA ALA A 251 23.76 10.51 -15.23
C ALA A 251 24.99 9.62 -15.50
N ASP A 252 24.79 8.34 -15.86
CA ASP A 252 25.87 7.40 -16.15
C ASP A 252 26.42 7.63 -17.58
N PRO A 253 27.66 8.15 -17.72
CA PRO A 253 28.26 8.43 -19.02
C PRO A 253 28.60 7.14 -19.79
N THR A 254 28.57 5.97 -19.14
CA THR A 254 28.76 4.67 -19.80
C THR A 254 27.47 4.12 -20.39
N LEU A 255 26.31 4.73 -20.07
CA LEU A 255 24.99 4.41 -20.62
C LEU A 255 24.51 5.43 -21.67
N GLY A 256 25.41 6.30 -22.14
CA GLY A 256 25.19 7.25 -23.23
C GLY A 256 24.93 8.69 -22.77
N ASP A 257 25.82 9.61 -23.16
CA ASP A 257 25.78 11.05 -22.87
C ASP A 257 25.70 11.92 -24.15
N ASP A 258 25.36 11.33 -25.30
CA ASP A 258 25.35 12.00 -26.60
C ASP A 258 23.92 12.11 -27.16
N ALA A 259 23.37 13.33 -27.15
CA ALA A 259 22.07 13.65 -27.73
C ALA A 259 21.87 13.23 -29.21
N ALA A 260 22.93 12.83 -29.92
CA ALA A 260 22.89 12.25 -31.26
C ALA A 260 22.88 10.71 -31.31
N ASP A 261 23.21 10.00 -30.23
CA ASP A 261 23.24 8.54 -30.17
C ASP A 261 21.85 7.99 -29.81
N LEU A 262 21.31 7.10 -30.62
CA LEU A 262 19.99 6.53 -30.38
C LEU A 262 20.00 5.46 -29.27
N THR A 263 21.11 5.28 -28.54
CA THR A 263 21.22 4.30 -27.44
C THR A 263 21.06 4.89 -26.04
N ASP A 264 21.02 6.21 -25.86
CA ASP A 264 21.05 6.78 -24.51
C ASP A 264 19.81 6.46 -23.70
N CYS A 265 20.02 6.31 -22.41
CA CYS A 265 18.93 6.15 -21.46
C CYS A 265 18.40 7.49 -20.95
N ILE A 266 17.13 7.48 -20.59
CA ILE A 266 16.48 8.58 -19.88
C ILE A 266 16.10 8.14 -18.46
N GLU A 267 16.24 9.03 -17.49
CA GLU A 267 15.90 8.73 -16.11
C GLU A 267 15.40 9.93 -15.30
N THR A 268 14.73 9.62 -14.20
CA THR A 268 14.34 10.57 -13.17
C THR A 268 14.40 9.89 -11.81
N GLU A 269 14.94 10.60 -10.83
CA GLU A 269 14.79 10.26 -9.40
C GLU A 269 13.58 10.95 -8.78
N LEU A 270 12.88 11.83 -9.53
CA LEU A 270 11.76 12.61 -9.02
C LEU A 270 10.45 11.86 -9.19
N PHE A 271 9.75 11.68 -8.06
CA PHE A 271 8.44 11.06 -7.95
C PHE A 271 7.46 11.99 -7.23
N ALA A 272 6.20 11.96 -7.65
CA ALA A 272 5.09 12.50 -6.88
C ALA A 272 4.46 11.34 -6.11
N GLY A 273 4.32 11.42 -4.79
CA GLY A 273 3.69 10.32 -4.05
C GLY A 273 2.84 10.75 -2.87
N ALA A 274 1.86 9.90 -2.59
CA ALA A 274 0.83 10.06 -1.58
C ALA A 274 0.67 8.76 -0.80
N GLY A 275 0.52 8.88 0.51
CA GLY A 275 0.33 7.75 1.42
C GLY A 275 0.50 8.22 2.85
N ARG A 276 -0.47 7.91 3.71
CA ARG A 276 -0.47 8.35 5.11
C ARG A 276 0.19 7.27 5.97
N ILE A 277 1.24 7.66 6.70
CA ILE A 277 1.93 6.76 7.62
C ILE A 277 1.05 6.59 8.85
N ALA A 278 0.69 5.34 9.13
CA ALA A 278 -0.08 4.98 10.30
C ALA A 278 0.81 5.13 11.55
N LYS A 279 0.37 5.96 12.48
CA LYS A 279 1.10 6.25 13.72
C LYS A 279 1.12 5.01 14.62
N ASP A 280 2.29 4.71 15.19
CA ASP A 280 2.52 3.66 16.19
C ASP A 280 3.30 4.29 17.36
N SER A 281 2.60 4.57 18.45
CA SER A 281 3.11 5.38 19.56
C SER A 281 4.02 4.60 20.52
N ASP A 282 3.82 3.30 20.66
CA ASP A 282 4.59 2.45 21.58
C ASP A 282 5.58 1.52 20.86
N ARG A 283 5.50 1.47 19.53
CA ARG A 283 6.42 0.80 18.61
C ARG A 283 6.36 -0.71 18.71
N ASP A 284 5.16 -1.25 18.81
CA ASP A 284 4.92 -2.69 18.84
C ASP A 284 4.53 -3.31 17.47
N LEU A 285 4.53 -2.48 16.41
CA LEU A 285 4.16 -2.80 15.03
C LEU A 285 2.64 -2.90 14.76
N VAL A 286 1.80 -2.56 15.74
CA VAL A 286 0.36 -2.36 15.59
C VAL A 286 0.08 -0.85 15.62
N PRO A 287 -0.43 -0.25 14.53
CA PRO A 287 -0.73 1.18 14.53
C PRO A 287 -1.83 1.55 15.54
N ASP A 288 -1.70 2.75 16.14
CA ASP A 288 -2.60 3.36 17.14
C ASP A 288 -4.09 3.21 16.77
N ILE A 289 -4.41 3.25 15.47
CA ILE A 289 -5.79 3.19 14.95
C ILE A 289 -6.48 1.84 15.17
N THR A 290 -5.70 0.78 15.39
CA THR A 290 -6.18 -0.60 15.62
C THR A 290 -5.56 -1.23 16.86
N ASP A 291 -4.79 -0.48 17.63
CA ASP A 291 -4.07 -0.95 18.80
C ASP A 291 -4.94 -0.82 20.06
N ASN A 292 -5.26 -1.96 20.68
CA ASN A 292 -6.03 -2.00 21.93
C ASN A 292 -5.24 -1.56 23.18
N CYS A 293 -3.94 -1.27 23.04
CA CYS A 293 -3.11 -0.63 24.07
C CYS A 293 -2.06 0.33 23.47
N SER A 294 -2.48 1.33 22.68
CA SER A 294 -1.66 2.35 21.96
C SER A 294 -0.48 3.03 22.68
N ARG A 295 -0.23 2.77 23.96
CA ARG A 295 0.88 3.36 24.74
C ARG A 295 1.69 2.30 25.48
N ILE A 296 1.34 1.02 25.36
CA ILE A 296 1.90 -0.11 26.09
C ILE A 296 2.05 -1.29 25.15
N VAL A 297 3.29 -1.53 24.73
CA VAL A 297 3.70 -2.59 23.81
C VAL A 297 2.99 -3.91 24.11
N ASN A 298 2.15 -4.36 23.17
CA ASN A 298 1.39 -5.60 23.26
C ASN A 298 1.06 -6.16 21.87
N ALA A 299 2.07 -6.37 21.02
CA ALA A 299 1.90 -6.79 19.61
C ALA A 299 0.99 -8.01 19.36
N ASN A 300 0.70 -8.82 20.37
CA ASN A 300 -0.25 -9.94 20.29
C ASN A 300 -1.74 -9.52 20.41
N GLN A 301 -2.00 -8.25 20.74
CA GLN A 301 -3.30 -7.61 20.88
C GLN A 301 -4.28 -8.41 21.75
N ARG A 302 -3.77 -9.14 22.76
CA ARG A 302 -4.61 -10.00 23.60
C ARG A 302 -5.58 -9.14 24.42
N ASP A 303 -6.87 -9.35 24.18
CA ASP A 303 -8.03 -8.80 24.88
C ASP A 303 -8.97 -9.98 25.16
N THR A 304 -9.09 -10.39 26.42
CA THR A 304 -9.71 -11.68 26.78
C THR A 304 -11.21 -11.57 27.06
N ASP A 305 -11.65 -10.43 27.57
CA ASP A 305 -13.06 -10.13 27.82
C ASP A 305 -13.72 -9.32 26.70
N ALA A 306 -12.95 -8.99 25.66
CA ALA A 306 -13.41 -8.43 24.39
C ALA A 306 -14.10 -7.07 24.55
N ASP A 307 -13.58 -6.25 25.46
CA ASP A 307 -14.11 -4.92 25.73
C ASP A 307 -13.44 -3.80 24.92
N GLY A 308 -12.38 -4.15 24.18
CA GLY A 308 -11.61 -3.25 23.33
C GLY A 308 -10.31 -2.75 23.95
N PHE A 309 -10.01 -3.08 25.20
CA PHE A 309 -8.73 -2.81 25.84
C PHE A 309 -7.91 -4.09 25.97
N GLY A 310 -6.62 -4.02 25.62
CA GLY A 310 -5.76 -5.21 25.75
C GLY A 310 -5.44 -5.49 27.22
N ASN A 311 -5.28 -6.76 27.59
CA ASN A 311 -4.92 -7.18 28.95
C ASN A 311 -3.68 -6.42 29.51
N ALA A 312 -2.77 -5.96 28.65
CA ALA A 312 -1.55 -5.24 29.04
C ALA A 312 -1.81 -3.83 29.61
N CYS A 313 -2.93 -3.21 29.23
CA CYS A 313 -3.35 -1.87 29.64
C CYS A 313 -4.73 -1.84 30.31
N ASP A 314 -5.44 -2.97 30.34
CA ASP A 314 -6.68 -3.13 31.08
C ASP A 314 -6.44 -3.76 32.45
N THR A 315 -6.59 -2.98 33.51
CA THR A 315 -6.61 -3.49 34.89
C THR A 315 -7.95 -3.29 35.58
N ASP A 316 -8.98 -2.95 34.80
CA ASP A 316 -10.36 -2.69 35.18
C ASP A 316 -11.20 -3.97 35.06
N LEU A 317 -10.92 -4.95 35.93
CA LEU A 317 -11.48 -6.30 35.88
C LEU A 317 -13.01 -6.39 35.99
N ASN A 318 -13.70 -5.31 36.36
CA ASN A 318 -15.15 -5.24 36.38
C ASN A 318 -15.76 -4.32 35.29
N ASN A 319 -14.91 -3.73 34.44
CA ASN A 319 -15.24 -2.86 33.32
C ASN A 319 -16.15 -1.69 33.75
N ASP A 320 -15.86 -1.09 34.92
CA ASP A 320 -16.56 0.10 35.42
C ASP A 320 -15.90 1.43 35.01
N ASN A 321 -14.93 1.35 34.08
CA ASN A 321 -14.05 2.40 33.55
C ASN A 321 -13.06 2.98 34.55
N VAL A 322 -12.78 2.32 35.68
CA VAL A 322 -11.78 2.79 36.63
C VAL A 322 -11.21 1.68 37.49
N THR A 323 -9.91 1.42 37.34
CA THR A 323 -9.20 0.49 38.21
C THR A 323 -9.22 0.98 39.66
N ASN A 324 -9.88 0.24 40.55
CA ASN A 324 -10.12 0.63 41.93
C ASN A 324 -10.06 -0.56 42.92
N LEU A 325 -10.61 -0.38 44.13
CA LEU A 325 -10.59 -1.42 45.17
C LEU A 325 -11.48 -2.62 44.83
N LEU A 326 -12.48 -2.47 43.96
CA LEU A 326 -13.29 -3.57 43.46
C LEU A 326 -12.45 -4.48 42.57
N ASP A 327 -11.64 -3.92 41.67
CA ASP A 327 -10.72 -4.67 40.82
C ASP A 327 -9.64 -5.35 41.64
N ALA A 328 -9.08 -4.65 42.63
CA ALA A 328 -8.12 -5.29 43.55
C ALA A 328 -8.72 -6.45 44.35
N ARG A 329 -10.04 -6.45 44.61
CA ARG A 329 -10.72 -7.59 45.23
C ARG A 329 -10.90 -8.72 44.23
N LEU A 330 -11.29 -8.42 42.98
CA LEU A 330 -11.40 -9.40 41.90
C LEU A 330 -10.04 -10.04 41.59
N PHE A 331 -9.00 -9.24 41.39
CA PHE A 331 -7.63 -9.71 41.21
C PHE A 331 -7.18 -10.68 42.31
N LYS A 332 -7.54 -10.39 43.57
CA LYS A 332 -7.19 -11.26 44.70
C LYS A 332 -7.90 -12.62 44.65
N THR A 333 -9.09 -12.73 44.06
CA THR A 333 -9.77 -14.03 43.95
C THR A 333 -9.09 -14.95 42.93
N VAL A 334 -8.34 -14.38 41.99
CA VAL A 334 -7.61 -15.09 40.92
C VAL A 334 -6.09 -15.08 41.09
N PHE A 335 -5.56 -14.62 42.23
CA PHE A 335 -4.12 -14.63 42.49
C PHE A 335 -3.56 -16.07 42.49
N LEU A 336 -2.44 -16.29 41.79
CA LEU A 336 -1.82 -17.60 41.46
C LEU A 336 -2.65 -18.49 40.53
N CYS A 337 -3.72 -17.97 39.94
CA CYS A 337 -4.46 -18.69 38.91
C CYS A 337 -3.63 -18.87 37.65
N ARG A 338 -3.89 -19.97 36.93
CA ARG A 338 -3.36 -20.24 35.59
C ARG A 338 -4.54 -20.38 34.63
N PRO A 339 -4.54 -19.64 33.50
CA PRO A 339 -5.60 -19.64 32.50
C PRO A 339 -6.17 -21.01 32.12
N GLN A 340 -5.27 -21.97 31.92
CA GLN A 340 -5.63 -23.33 31.44
C GLN A 340 -6.27 -24.23 32.52
N ALA A 341 -6.40 -23.77 33.77
CA ALA A 341 -6.94 -24.57 34.86
C ALA A 341 -8.45 -24.33 35.13
N ASN A 342 -9.05 -23.25 34.62
CA ASN A 342 -10.48 -22.97 34.81
C ASN A 342 -11.07 -22.06 33.71
N PRO A 343 -11.62 -22.63 32.63
CA PRO A 343 -12.16 -21.86 31.50
C PRO A 343 -13.45 -21.08 31.82
N GLU A 344 -14.02 -21.21 33.02
CA GLU A 344 -15.24 -20.48 33.43
C GLU A 344 -14.95 -19.16 34.16
N LEU A 345 -13.70 -18.87 34.54
CA LEU A 345 -13.30 -17.56 35.07
C LEU A 345 -12.52 -16.79 33.99
N ASN A 346 -13.26 -16.16 33.08
CA ASN A 346 -12.74 -15.11 32.18
C ASN A 346 -11.85 -14.06 32.90
N SER A 347 -12.08 -13.84 34.20
CA SER A 347 -11.24 -12.98 35.05
C SER A 347 -9.81 -13.47 35.31
N CYS A 348 -9.50 -14.77 35.19
CA CYS A 348 -8.13 -15.26 35.41
C CYS A 348 -7.20 -14.89 34.25
N ASP A 349 -7.67 -15.11 33.03
CA ASP A 349 -6.93 -14.78 31.81
C ASP A 349 -6.84 -13.26 31.63
N HIS A 350 -7.92 -12.53 31.93
CA HIS A 350 -7.89 -11.07 31.97
C HIS A 350 -6.85 -10.59 33.01
N ALA A 351 -6.87 -11.09 34.25
CA ALA A 351 -5.94 -10.65 35.30
C ALA A 351 -4.46 -11.03 35.11
N ASP A 352 -4.14 -11.86 34.11
CA ASP A 352 -2.77 -12.11 33.65
C ASP A 352 -2.36 -10.96 32.71
N PHE A 353 -2.17 -9.77 33.25
CA PHE A 353 -1.92 -8.55 32.46
C PHE A 353 -0.62 -8.62 31.65
N ASN A 354 0.41 -9.27 32.17
CA ASN A 354 1.72 -9.36 31.48
C ASN A 354 1.82 -10.53 30.47
N GLY A 355 0.88 -11.47 30.52
CA GLY A 355 0.82 -12.60 29.58
C GLY A 355 1.83 -13.70 29.80
N ASP A 356 2.36 -13.82 31.02
CA ASP A 356 3.26 -14.90 31.39
C ASP A 356 2.53 -16.21 31.75
N GLY A 357 1.19 -16.18 31.73
CA GLY A 357 0.32 -17.34 31.95
C GLY A 357 0.10 -17.68 33.43
N VAL A 358 0.46 -16.79 34.36
CA VAL A 358 0.14 -16.96 35.78
C VAL A 358 -0.07 -15.61 36.47
N VAL A 359 -1.26 -15.42 37.04
CA VAL A 359 -1.57 -14.20 37.82
C VAL A 359 -0.70 -14.16 39.07
N ASN A 360 0.23 -13.20 39.16
CA ASN A 360 1.20 -13.15 40.23
C ASN A 360 1.55 -11.72 40.68
N ASN A 361 2.67 -11.55 41.39
CA ASN A 361 3.08 -10.23 41.89
C ASN A 361 3.48 -9.25 40.77
N LEU A 362 3.82 -9.74 39.58
CA LEU A 362 4.08 -8.91 38.41
C LEU A 362 2.79 -8.22 37.94
N ASP A 363 1.68 -8.96 37.84
CA ASP A 363 0.36 -8.41 37.51
C ASP A 363 -0.16 -7.49 38.61
N ALA A 364 0.07 -7.84 39.88
CA ALA A 364 -0.24 -6.95 41.00
C ALA A 364 0.52 -5.61 40.90
N GLY A 365 1.73 -5.63 40.34
CA GLY A 365 2.51 -4.44 40.03
C GLY A 365 1.84 -3.55 38.97
N LEU A 366 1.27 -4.15 37.92
CA LEU A 366 0.52 -3.46 36.87
C LEU A 366 -0.79 -2.88 37.41
N LEU A 367 -1.58 -3.68 38.13
CA LEU A 367 -2.79 -3.21 38.82
C LEU A 367 -2.50 -1.97 39.70
N LYS A 368 -1.40 -2.00 40.45
CA LYS A 368 -0.98 -0.86 41.28
C LYS A 368 -0.55 0.35 40.46
N LYS A 369 0.10 0.14 39.32
CA LYS A 369 0.55 1.21 38.40
C LYS A 369 -0.63 1.99 37.81
N TYR A 370 -1.76 1.31 37.60
CA TYR A 370 -2.97 1.87 36.99
C TYR A 370 -4.11 2.15 37.98
N PHE A 371 -3.89 1.96 39.28
CA PHE A 371 -4.88 2.30 40.30
C PHE A 371 -5.37 3.76 40.19
N LEU A 372 -6.70 3.94 40.20
CA LEU A 372 -7.45 5.18 39.93
C LEU A 372 -7.31 5.75 38.51
N LYS A 373 -6.93 4.92 37.53
CA LYS A 373 -6.92 5.28 36.11
C LYS A 373 -7.97 4.48 35.35
N PRO A 374 -8.49 5.00 34.23
CA PRO A 374 -9.22 4.20 33.27
C PRO A 374 -8.30 3.15 32.61
N PRO A 375 -8.86 2.11 31.98
CA PRO A 375 -8.10 1.23 31.08
C PRO A 375 -7.60 1.99 29.83
N GLY A 376 -6.54 1.47 29.21
CA GLY A 376 -5.93 2.03 27.98
C GLY A 376 -4.66 2.87 28.15
#